data_AF-Q5DK61-F1
#
_entry.id   AF-Q5DK61-F1
#
_cell.length_a   1.000
_cell.length_b   1.000
_cell.length_c   1.000
_cell.angle_alpha   90.00
_cell.angle_beta   90.00
_cell.angle_gamma   90.00
#
_symmetry.space_group_name_H-M   'P 1'
#
loop_
_entity.id
_entity.type
_entity.pdbx_description
1 polymer ?
#
loop_
_entity_poly.entity_id
_entity_poly.type
_entity_poly.pdbx_seq_one_letter_code
_entity_poly.pdbx_strand_id
1 'polypeptide(L)' 'PIDPSHPPARVEFMVADAEPVAAISTPGLADRFEGCGLPVIDVDDPVVDIQPRTSLPEPSADDIAHIIY' A
#
# COMPACT_ATOMS: atom_id res chain seq x y z
N PRO A 1 3.43 -1.83 6.62
CA PRO A 1 3.72 -3.05 5.82
C PRO A 1 2.71 -4.15 6.19
N ILE A 2 2.32 -5.01 5.25
CA ILE A 2 1.34 -6.09 5.49
C ILE A 2 1.94 -7.41 4.99
N ASP A 3 2.00 -8.42 5.87
CA ASP A 3 2.43 -9.77 5.50
C ASP A 3 1.28 -10.53 4.80
N PRO A 4 1.47 -11.04 3.57
CA PRO A 4 0.43 -11.78 2.84
C PRO A 4 0.07 -13.14 3.47
N SER A 5 0.89 -13.67 4.38
CA SER A 5 0.57 -14.90 5.12
C SER A 5 -0.52 -14.70 6.18
N HIS A 6 -0.87 -13.45 6.50
CA HIS A 6 -1.98 -13.15 7.39
C HIS A 6 -3.33 -13.59 6.80
N PRO A 7 -4.28 -14.00 7.67
CA PRO A 7 -5.65 -14.26 7.24
C PRO A 7 -6.33 -12.97 6.73
N PRO A 8 -7.30 -13.06 5.80
CA PRO A 8 -7.98 -11.90 5.23
C PRO A 8 -8.54 -10.93 6.27
N ALA A 9 -9.17 -11.45 7.33
CA ALA A 9 -9.71 -10.63 8.41
C ALA A 9 -8.66 -9.74 9.12
N ARG A 10 -7.38 -10.18 9.17
CA ARG A 10 -6.31 -9.35 9.74
C ARG A 10 -5.87 -8.27 8.76
N VAL A 11 -5.89 -8.53 7.45
CA VAL A 11 -5.64 -7.52 6.42
C VAL A 11 -6.73 -6.44 6.47
N GLU A 12 -8.00 -6.85 6.48
CA GLU A 12 -9.15 -5.94 6.61
C GLU A 12 -9.06 -5.06 7.86
N PHE A 13 -8.74 -5.67 9.01
CA PHE A 13 -8.53 -4.93 10.26
C PHE A 13 -7.43 -3.88 10.15
N MET A 14 -6.24 -4.26 9.64
CA MET A 14 -5.11 -3.35 9.51
C MET A 14 -5.44 -2.17 8.56
N VAL A 15 -6.17 -2.44 7.46
CA VAL A 15 -6.57 -1.39 6.51
C VAL A 15 -7.63 -0.47 7.12
N ALA A 16 -8.61 -1.01 7.86
CA ALA A 16 -9.64 -0.22 8.50
C ALA A 16 -9.09 0.67 9.64
N ASP A 17 -8.08 0.20 10.38
CA ASP A 17 -7.47 0.96 11.48
C ASP A 17 -6.46 2.02 10.98
N ALA A 18 -5.65 1.67 9.98
CA ALA A 18 -4.63 2.58 9.45
C ALA A 18 -5.18 3.61 8.43
N GLU A 19 -6.38 3.36 7.88
CA GLU A 19 -7.03 4.15 6.83
C GLU A 19 -6.05 4.65 5.73
N PRO A 20 -5.28 3.75 5.10
CA PRO A 20 -4.28 4.17 4.12
C PRO A 20 -4.96 4.72 2.85
N VAL A 21 -4.32 5.71 2.23
CA VAL A 21 -4.83 6.33 1.00
C VAL A 21 -4.80 5.39 -0.21
N ALA A 22 -3.91 4.39 -0.20
CA ALA A 22 -3.77 3.38 -1.23
C ALA A 22 -3.00 2.15 -0.69
N ALA A 23 -3.22 1.00 -1.32
CA ALA A 23 -2.34 -0.16 -1.18
C ALA A 23 -1.40 -0.26 -2.37
N ILE A 24 -0.16 -0.67 -2.14
CA ILE A 24 0.78 -1.05 -3.21
C ILE A 24 0.95 -2.56 -3.14
N SER A 25 0.74 -3.25 -4.24
CA SER A 25 0.80 -4.71 -4.31
C SER A 25 1.26 -5.22 -5.66
N THR A 26 1.46 -6.53 -5.77
CA THR A 26 1.59 -7.23 -7.05
C THR A 26 0.23 -7.83 -7.43
N PRO A 27 0.01 -8.18 -8.71
CA PRO A 27 -1.30 -8.67 -9.15
C PRO A 27 -1.78 -9.91 -8.39
N GLY A 28 -0.87 -10.83 -8.06
CA GLY A 28 -1.20 -12.06 -7.34
C GLY A 28 -1.56 -11.89 -5.87
N LEU A 29 -1.43 -10.69 -5.31
CA LEU A 29 -1.77 -10.37 -3.92
C LEU A 29 -2.90 -9.33 -3.82
N ALA A 30 -3.29 -8.70 -4.93
CA ALA A 30 -4.28 -7.64 -4.98
C ALA A 30 -5.66 -8.07 -4.44
N ASP A 31 -6.05 -9.33 -4.70
CA ASP A 31 -7.34 -9.89 -4.26
C ASP A 31 -7.54 -9.83 -2.73
N ARG A 32 -6.45 -9.75 -1.95
CA ARG A 32 -6.54 -9.60 -0.48
C ARG A 32 -7.11 -8.26 -0.03
N PHE A 33 -7.15 -7.27 -0.91
CA PHE A 33 -7.69 -5.94 -0.64
C PHE A 33 -9.10 -5.76 -1.21
N GLU A 34 -9.69 -6.79 -1.82
CA GLU A 34 -11.09 -6.74 -2.25
C GLU A 34 -12.00 -6.39 -1.07
N GLY A 35 -12.96 -5.49 -1.31
CA GLY A 35 -13.89 -5.04 -0.28
C GLY A 35 -13.32 -4.05 0.76
N CYS A 36 -12.00 -3.79 0.76
CA CYS A 36 -11.40 -2.82 1.68
C CYS A 36 -11.62 -1.34 1.26
N GLY A 37 -12.19 -1.08 0.07
CA GLY A 37 -12.61 0.26 -0.35
C GLY A 37 -11.49 1.26 -0.68
N LEU A 38 -10.24 0.80 -0.76
CA LEU A 38 -9.08 1.60 -1.13
C LEU A 38 -8.57 1.27 -2.54
N PRO A 39 -7.95 2.23 -3.26
CA PRO A 39 -7.27 1.93 -4.51
C PRO A 39 -6.05 1.02 -4.26
N VAL A 40 -5.89 0.02 -5.12
CA VAL A 40 -4.73 -0.87 -5.15
C VAL A 40 -3.90 -0.54 -6.38
N ILE A 41 -2.64 -0.17 -6.16
CA ILE A 41 -1.66 0.13 -7.19
C ILE A 41 -0.83 -1.13 -7.45
N ASP A 42 -0.83 -1.57 -8.69
CA ASP A 42 0.05 -2.62 -9.18
C ASP A 42 1.47 -2.07 -9.39
N VAL A 43 2.44 -2.64 -8.67
CA VAL A 43 3.85 -2.26 -8.78
C VAL A 43 4.48 -2.74 -10.10
N ASP A 44 3.89 -3.75 -10.74
CA ASP A 44 4.37 -4.36 -11.99
C ASP A 44 3.71 -3.72 -13.24
N ASP A 45 2.85 -2.70 -13.07
CA ASP A 45 2.22 -2.01 -14.21
C ASP A 45 3.28 -1.29 -15.07
N PRO A 46 3.37 -1.56 -16.39
CA PRO A 46 4.31 -0.91 -17.29
C PRO A 46 4.25 0.63 -17.28
N VAL A 47 3.12 1.22 -16.87
CA VAL A 47 2.97 2.67 -16.72
C VAL A 47 3.88 3.26 -15.64
N VAL A 48 4.31 2.45 -14.66
CA VAL A 48 5.22 2.88 -13.58
C VAL A 48 6.60 3.20 -14.15
N ASP A 49 7.07 2.41 -15.12
CA ASP A 49 8.41 2.57 -15.70
C ASP A 49 8.60 3.87 -16.47
N ILE A 50 7.50 4.44 -16.99
CA ILE A 50 7.48 5.68 -17.76
C ILE A 50 7.26 6.93 -16.90
N GLN A 51 7.07 6.79 -15.58
CA GLN A 51 6.91 7.94 -14.69
C GLN A 51 8.23 8.70 -14.49
N PRO A 52 8.17 10.02 -14.22
CA PRO A 52 9.35 10.81 -13.90
C PRO A 52 10.12 10.26 -12.69
N ARG A 53 11.45 10.21 -12.81
CA ARG A 53 12.38 9.86 -11.72
C ARG A 53 12.96 11.11 -11.02
N THR A 54 12.27 12.23 -11.13
CA THR A 54 12.66 13.49 -10.49
C THR A 54 12.54 13.38 -8.97
N SER A 55 13.55 13.86 -8.23
CA SER A 55 13.54 13.82 -6.77
C SER A 55 12.33 14.55 -6.19
N LEU A 56 11.72 13.96 -5.17
CA LEU A 56 10.67 14.58 -4.37
C LEU A 56 11.27 15.49 -3.28
N PRO A 57 10.51 16.44 -2.74
CA PRO A 57 10.88 17.16 -1.52
C PRO A 57 11.15 16.19 -0.37
N GLU A 58 12.10 16.55 0.51
CA GLU A 58 12.35 15.76 1.72
C GLU A 58 11.19 15.88 2.71
N PRO A 59 10.82 14.78 3.40
CA PRO A 59 9.82 14.83 4.47
C PRO A 59 10.35 15.58 5.70
N SER A 60 9.44 16.07 6.53
CA SER A 60 9.77 16.64 7.84
C SER A 60 10.24 15.56 8.82
N ALA A 61 11.06 15.94 9.80
CA ALA A 61 11.48 15.04 10.87
C ALA A 61 10.31 14.54 11.75
N ASP A 62 9.21 15.29 11.76
CA ASP A 62 8.00 14.95 12.51
C ASP A 62 7.03 14.05 11.71
N ASP A 63 7.29 13.79 10.43
CA ASP A 63 6.43 12.94 9.61
C ASP A 63 6.55 11.47 10.00
N ILE A 64 5.42 10.75 10.01
CA ILE A 64 5.38 9.32 10.30
C ILE A 64 6.08 8.56 9.16
N ALA A 65 7.15 7.84 9.47
CA ALA A 65 7.88 7.05 8.49
C ALA A 65 7.20 5.69 8.20
N HIS A 66 6.67 5.02 9.22
CA HIS A 66 5.98 3.73 9.08
C HIS A 66 5.14 3.39 10.32
N ILE A 67 4.14 2.54 10.11
CA ILE A 67 3.31 1.91 11.16
C ILE A 67 3.46 0.38 11.02
N ILE A 68 3.67 -0.31 12.14
CA ILE A 68 3.83 -1.77 12.22
C ILE A 68 2.90 -2.31 13.30
N TYR A 69 2.24 -3.44 13.01
CA TYR A 69 1.29 -4.17 13.87
C TYR A 69 1.80 -5.56 14.22
#